data_AF-A0A970WVP6-F1
#
_entry.id   AF-A0A970WVP6-F1
#
_cell.length_a   1.000
_cell.length_b   1.000
_cell.length_c   1.000
_cell.angle_alpha   90.00
_cell.angle_beta   90.00
_cell.angle_gamma   90.00
#
_symmetry.space_group_name_H-M   'P 1'
#
loop_
_entity.id
_entity.type
_entity.pdbx_description
1 polymer ?
#
loop_
_entity_poly.entity_id
_entity_poly.type
_entity_poly.pdbx_seq_one_letter_code
_entity_poly.pdbx_strand_id
1 'polypeptide(L)'
;QAALLLIQLERLEEEVVKRDSNGLYLSELLNEIDGITPLLRAPEATKHSYHLFPFKYERSKFNNISKKEFAELLAAEGVPCFMGYPEPIYRQPVFQKKNFFSYVIPDSVSYTDVSCPVCEEACHERGMWISQNVFLGERKDMEMIAEAIRKIKANLQ
;
A
#
# COMPACT_ATOMS: atom_id res chain seq x y z
N GLN A 1 -14.98 15.90 -18.85
CA GLN A 1 -13.86 15.12 -18.27
C GLN A 1 -12.52 15.52 -18.87
N ALA A 2 -12.35 15.60 -20.20
CA ALA A 2 -11.07 16.02 -20.82
C ALA A 2 -10.52 17.37 -20.31
N ALA A 3 -11.36 18.42 -20.23
CA ALA A 3 -10.94 19.72 -19.70
C ALA A 3 -10.46 19.67 -18.24
N LEU A 4 -11.05 18.82 -17.39
CA LEU A 4 -10.60 18.62 -16.00
C LEU A 4 -9.25 17.92 -15.95
N LEU A 5 -9.03 16.92 -16.81
CA LEU A 5 -7.76 16.19 -16.87
C LEU A 5 -6.62 17.06 -17.40
N LEU A 6 -6.87 17.95 -18.36
CA LEU A 6 -5.87 18.89 -18.87
C LEU A 6 -5.32 19.78 -17.74
N ILE A 7 -6.20 20.35 -16.92
CA ILE A 7 -5.80 21.16 -15.76
C ILE A 7 -5.02 20.33 -14.72
N GLN A 8 -5.39 19.06 -14.50
CA GLN A 8 -4.66 18.18 -13.57
C GLN A 8 -3.26 17.81 -14.11
N LEU A 9 -3.12 17.64 -15.43
CA LEU A 9 -1.84 17.33 -16.06
C LEU A 9 -0.82 18.45 -15.89
N GLU A 10 -1.24 19.71 -15.84
CA GLU A 10 -0.35 20.87 -15.60
C GLU A 10 0.40 20.77 -14.27
N ARG A 11 -0.21 20.15 -13.25
CA ARG A 11 0.36 20.00 -11.90
C ARG A 11 1.08 18.66 -11.69
N LEU A 12 0.94 17.73 -12.62
CA LEU A 12 1.39 16.34 -12.43
C LEU A 12 2.89 16.25 -12.18
N GLU A 13 3.71 16.99 -12.93
CA GLU A 13 5.17 16.96 -12.83
C GLU A 13 5.64 17.34 -11.42
N GLU A 14 5.14 18.47 -10.89
CA GLU A 14 5.47 18.98 -9.55
C GLU A 14 4.98 18.02 -8.46
N GLU A 15 3.75 17.54 -8.58
CA GLU A 15 3.18 16.62 -7.60
C GLU A 15 3.94 15.29 -7.56
N VAL A 16 4.36 14.76 -8.71
CA VAL A 16 5.18 13.54 -8.76
C VAL A 16 6.52 13.77 -8.09
N VAL A 17 7.19 14.91 -8.32
CA VAL A 17 8.46 15.22 -7.65
C VAL A 17 8.29 15.27 -6.13
N LYS A 18 7.25 15.96 -5.64
CA LYS A 18 6.97 16.07 -4.19
C LYS A 18 6.66 14.70 -3.58
N ARG A 19 5.82 13.90 -4.25
CA ARG A 19 5.50 12.53 -3.81
C ARG A 19 6.72 11.63 -3.80
N ASP A 20 7.58 11.73 -4.82
CA ASP A 20 8.79 10.93 -4.93
C ASP A 20 9.76 11.21 -3.78
N SER A 21 10.02 12.49 -3.50
CA SER A 21 10.90 12.89 -2.39
C SER A 21 10.36 12.49 -1.02
N ASN A 22 9.05 12.65 -0.80
CA ASN A 22 8.43 12.29 0.48
C ASN A 22 8.31 10.76 0.64
N GLY A 23 8.05 10.03 -0.44
CA GLY A 23 8.02 8.57 -0.43
C GLY A 23 9.38 7.97 -0.09
N LEU A 24 10.46 8.49 -0.69
CA LEU A 24 11.83 8.08 -0.33
C LEU A 24 12.14 8.38 1.14
N TYR A 25 11.82 9.59 1.61
CA TYR A 25 12.08 9.98 3.00
C TYR A 25 11.30 9.12 4.00
N LEU A 26 10.00 8.87 3.75
CA LEU A 26 9.21 7.98 4.59
C LEU A 26 9.79 6.55 4.57
N SER A 27 10.25 6.06 3.42
CA SER A 27 10.89 4.75 3.33
C SER A 27 12.13 4.64 4.22
N GLU A 28 12.96 5.69 4.31
CA GLU A 28 14.11 5.72 5.21
C GLU A 28 13.67 5.61 6.67
N LEU A 29 12.70 6.46 7.09
CA LEU A 29 12.19 6.48 8.46
C LEU A 29 11.57 5.13 8.88
N LEU A 30 10.80 4.50 7.99
CA LEU A 30 10.11 3.25 8.28
C LEU A 30 11.04 2.04 8.28
N ASN A 31 12.16 2.07 7.55
CA ASN A 31 13.17 1.00 7.59
C ASN A 31 13.85 0.87 8.96
N GLU A 32 13.79 1.90 9.81
CA GLU A 32 14.32 1.86 11.17
C GLU A 32 13.37 1.15 12.16
N ILE A 33 12.12 0.90 11.76
CA ILE A 33 11.10 0.33 12.65
C ILE A 33 11.02 -1.18 12.42
N ASP A 34 11.58 -1.96 13.34
CA ASP A 34 11.51 -3.42 13.31
C ASP A 34 10.05 -3.91 13.17
N GLY A 35 9.78 -4.79 12.21
CA GLY A 35 8.43 -5.27 11.87
C GLY A 35 7.68 -4.44 10.83
N ILE A 36 8.25 -3.35 10.34
CA ILE A 36 7.79 -2.61 9.16
C ILE A 36 8.84 -2.70 8.07
N THR A 37 8.42 -2.95 6.83
CA THR A 37 9.35 -3.01 5.69
C THR A 37 8.73 -2.35 4.47
N PRO A 38 9.11 -1.11 4.15
CA PRO A 38 8.77 -0.46 2.89
C PRO A 38 9.14 -1.32 1.68
N LEU A 39 8.35 -1.24 0.60
CA LEU A 39 8.70 -1.94 -0.63
C LEU A 39 9.93 -1.29 -1.28
N LEU A 40 10.92 -2.13 -1.58
CA LEU A 40 12.13 -1.69 -2.29
C LEU A 40 11.80 -1.22 -3.69
N ARG A 41 12.40 -0.09 -4.06
CA ARG A 41 12.40 0.43 -5.42
C ARG A 41 13.46 -0.30 -6.24
N ALA A 42 13.14 -0.61 -7.50
CA ALA A 42 14.11 -1.15 -8.44
C ALA A 42 15.29 -0.17 -8.61
N PRO A 43 16.56 -0.62 -8.60
CA PRO A 43 17.73 0.26 -8.72
C PRO A 43 17.71 1.18 -9.95
N GLU A 44 17.05 0.75 -11.02
CA GLU A 44 16.97 1.47 -12.29
C GLU A 44 15.87 2.55 -12.29
N ALA A 45 14.96 2.56 -11.32
CA ALA A 45 13.85 3.50 -11.29
C ALA A 45 14.35 4.90 -10.92
N THR A 46 14.17 5.88 -11.81
CA THR A 46 14.64 7.27 -11.65
C THR A 46 13.61 8.23 -11.07
N LYS A 47 12.30 7.92 -11.19
CA LYS A 47 11.19 8.64 -10.54
C LYS A 47 10.07 7.66 -10.17
N HIS A 48 9.37 7.87 -9.04
CA HIS A 48 8.22 7.05 -8.64
C HIS A 48 7.02 7.95 -8.26
N SER A 49 5.84 7.68 -8.82
CA SER A 49 4.64 8.52 -8.61
C SER A 49 3.94 8.28 -7.27
N TYR A 50 4.22 7.15 -6.61
CA TYR A 50 3.62 6.73 -5.35
C TYR A 50 2.10 6.85 -5.34
N HIS A 51 1.42 6.34 -6.39
CA HIS A 51 -0.04 6.19 -6.36
C HIS A 51 -0.49 5.53 -5.05
N LEU A 52 0.27 4.52 -4.63
CA LEU A 52 0.27 3.92 -3.30
C LEU A 52 1.73 3.85 -2.81
N PHE A 53 1.93 4.00 -1.51
CA PHE A 53 3.17 3.65 -0.82
C PHE A 53 2.95 2.33 -0.08
N PRO A 54 3.34 1.19 -0.66
CA PRO A 54 3.19 -0.11 -0.03
C PRO A 54 4.31 -0.41 0.97
N PHE A 55 3.94 -1.05 2.07
CA PHE A 55 4.87 -1.62 3.04
C PHE A 55 4.34 -2.94 3.60
N LYS A 56 5.25 -3.77 4.11
CA LYS A 56 4.92 -5.00 4.80
C LYS A 56 4.84 -4.75 6.30
N TYR A 57 3.79 -5.27 6.91
CA TYR A 57 3.58 -5.33 8.34
C TYR A 57 3.91 -6.74 8.86
N GLU A 58 4.55 -6.83 10.02
CA GLU A 58 4.86 -8.10 10.67
C GLU A 58 4.25 -8.16 12.07
N ARG A 59 3.10 -8.81 12.20
CA ARG A 59 2.34 -8.89 13.46
C ARG A 59 3.14 -9.43 14.65
N SER A 60 4.11 -10.32 14.42
CA SER A 60 4.97 -10.89 15.47
C SER A 60 5.74 -9.81 16.24
N LYS A 61 6.00 -8.66 15.60
CA LYS A 61 6.73 -7.51 16.16
C LYS A 61 5.80 -6.46 16.82
N PHE A 62 4.50 -6.70 16.78
CA PHE A 62 3.44 -5.81 17.29
C PHE A 62 2.44 -6.59 18.15
N ASN A 63 2.95 -7.47 19.02
CA ASN A 63 2.14 -8.29 19.94
C ASN A 63 1.02 -9.12 19.26
N ASN A 64 1.27 -9.59 18.04
CA ASN A 64 0.37 -10.43 17.24
C ASN A 64 -1.00 -9.84 16.88
N ILE A 65 -1.20 -8.53 17.02
CA ILE A 65 -2.43 -7.88 16.55
C ILE A 65 -2.57 -8.04 15.02
N SER A 66 -3.79 -8.11 14.54
CA SER A 66 -4.07 -8.19 13.11
C SER A 66 -3.70 -6.89 12.39
N LYS A 67 -3.45 -6.95 11.08
CA LYS A 67 -3.25 -5.74 10.25
C LYS A 67 -4.46 -4.80 10.28
N LYS A 68 -5.66 -5.32 10.58
CA LYS A 68 -6.88 -4.54 10.75
C LYS A 68 -6.81 -3.69 12.01
N GLU A 69 -6.52 -4.31 13.15
CA GLU A 69 -6.34 -3.61 14.43
C GLU A 69 -5.20 -2.58 14.32
N PHE A 70 -4.10 -2.94 13.67
CA PHE A 70 -3.00 -2.00 13.42
C PHE A 70 -3.41 -0.81 12.53
N ALA A 71 -4.23 -1.03 11.49
CA ALA A 71 -4.77 0.05 10.67
C ALA A 71 -5.72 0.97 11.46
N GLU A 72 -6.54 0.40 12.35
CA GLU A 72 -7.42 1.16 13.25
C GLU A 72 -6.63 2.02 14.24
N LEU A 73 -5.54 1.50 14.79
CA LEU A 73 -4.62 2.27 15.64
C LEU A 73 -3.94 3.42 14.87
N LEU A 74 -3.49 3.16 13.64
CA LEU A 74 -2.93 4.21 12.79
C LEU A 74 -3.95 5.30 12.46
N ALA A 75 -5.20 4.91 12.17
CA ALA A 75 -6.27 5.86 11.94
C ALA A 75 -6.56 6.71 13.19
N ALA A 76 -6.48 6.13 14.39
CA ALA A 76 -6.64 6.86 15.65
C ALA A 76 -5.51 7.89 15.90
N GLU A 77 -4.30 7.64 15.39
CA GLU A 77 -3.19 8.61 15.37
C GLU A 77 -3.27 9.60 14.19
N GLY A 78 -4.30 9.51 13.34
CA GLY A 78 -4.52 10.41 12.20
C GLY A 78 -3.79 10.00 10.92
N VAL A 79 -3.25 8.78 10.85
CA VAL A 79 -2.57 8.25 9.65
C VAL A 79 -3.55 7.44 8.79
N PRO A 80 -3.92 7.92 7.58
CA PRO A 80 -4.82 7.19 6.70
C PRO A 80 -4.09 6.03 6.00
N CYS A 81 -4.07 4.87 6.68
CA CYS A 81 -3.44 3.64 6.22
C CYS A 81 -4.48 2.56 5.88
N PHE A 82 -4.24 1.82 4.81
CA PHE A 82 -5.17 0.80 4.31
C PHE A 82 -4.51 -0.58 4.31
N MET A 83 -5.34 -1.62 4.49
CA MET A 83 -4.91 -3.01 4.69
C MET A 83 -4.52 -3.77 3.41
N GLY A 84 -4.16 -3.09 2.33
CA GLY A 84 -3.88 -3.80 1.09
C GLY A 84 -5.14 -4.20 0.32
N TYR A 85 -4.95 -4.94 -0.78
CA TYR A 85 -6.07 -5.60 -1.47
C TYR A 85 -6.49 -6.81 -0.64
N PRO A 86 -7.79 -7.01 -0.38
CA PRO A 86 -8.24 -8.04 0.54
C PRO A 86 -8.09 -9.47 -0.01
N GLU A 87 -8.05 -9.64 -1.33
CA GLU A 87 -8.01 -10.96 -1.96
C GLU A 87 -7.26 -10.91 -3.31
N PRO A 88 -6.42 -11.91 -3.65
CA PRO A 88 -5.80 -12.04 -4.96
C PRO A 88 -6.83 -12.11 -6.10
N ILE A 89 -6.43 -11.63 -7.27
CA ILE A 89 -7.32 -11.49 -8.42
C ILE A 89 -8.01 -12.80 -8.82
N TYR A 90 -7.29 -13.92 -8.79
CA TYR A 90 -7.82 -15.22 -9.20
C TYR A 90 -8.93 -15.72 -8.27
N ARG A 91 -8.94 -15.33 -6.99
CA ARG A 91 -9.99 -15.69 -6.02
C ARG A 91 -11.19 -14.74 -6.00
N GLN A 92 -11.12 -13.62 -6.72
CA GLN A 92 -12.25 -12.70 -6.84
C GLN A 92 -13.45 -13.38 -7.53
N PRO A 93 -14.70 -13.09 -7.12
CA PRO A 93 -15.89 -13.75 -7.67
C PRO A 93 -16.03 -13.67 -9.19
N VAL A 94 -15.55 -12.58 -9.82
CA VAL A 94 -15.60 -12.42 -11.28
C VAL A 94 -14.73 -13.46 -12.00
N PHE A 95 -13.60 -13.86 -11.41
CA PHE A 95 -12.70 -14.89 -11.95
C PHE A 95 -13.19 -16.29 -11.63
N GLN A 96 -13.63 -16.53 -10.39
CA GLN A 96 -14.16 -17.83 -9.97
C GLN A 96 -15.45 -18.22 -10.71
N LYS A 97 -16.33 -17.26 -10.98
CA LYS A 97 -17.60 -17.47 -11.72
C LYS A 97 -17.46 -17.22 -13.23
N LYS A 98 -16.28 -16.83 -13.70
CA LYS A 98 -15.99 -16.45 -15.11
C LYS A 98 -16.99 -15.42 -15.70
N ASN A 99 -17.51 -14.51 -14.88
CA ASN A 99 -18.51 -13.52 -15.31
C ASN A 99 -17.86 -12.28 -15.94
N PHE A 100 -17.09 -12.50 -17.01
CA PHE A 100 -16.24 -11.46 -17.60
C PHE A 100 -16.95 -10.53 -18.59
N PHE A 101 -18.21 -10.80 -18.93
CA PHE A 101 -18.91 -10.16 -20.06
C PHE A 101 -18.07 -10.19 -21.36
N SER A 102 -17.22 -11.21 -21.49
CA SER A 102 -16.28 -11.40 -22.60
C SER A 102 -16.38 -12.82 -23.10
N TYR A 103 -16.48 -12.98 -24.41
CA TYR A 103 -16.58 -14.27 -25.09
C TYR A 103 -15.21 -14.79 -25.58
N VAL A 104 -14.12 -14.08 -25.26
CA VAL A 104 -12.77 -14.39 -25.74
C VAL A 104 -12.06 -15.40 -24.83
N ILE A 105 -12.49 -15.53 -23.57
CA ILE A 105 -11.85 -16.44 -22.60
C ILE A 105 -12.44 -17.84 -22.78
N PRO A 106 -11.63 -18.86 -23.13
CA PRO A 106 -12.12 -20.22 -23.30
C PRO A 106 -12.66 -20.82 -21.99
N ASP A 107 -13.73 -21.64 -22.09
CA ASP A 107 -14.30 -22.34 -20.93
C ASP A 107 -13.31 -23.27 -20.23
N SER A 108 -12.27 -23.72 -20.94
CA SER A 108 -11.19 -24.55 -20.40
C SER A 108 -10.29 -23.82 -19.40
N VAL A 109 -10.25 -22.48 -19.40
CA VAL A 109 -9.43 -21.72 -18.44
C VAL A 109 -10.06 -21.78 -17.07
N SER A 110 -9.37 -22.34 -16.08
CA SER A 110 -9.81 -22.35 -14.68
C SER A 110 -8.88 -21.54 -13.78
N TYR A 111 -9.46 -20.83 -12.81
CA TYR A 111 -8.72 -20.09 -11.78
C TYR A 111 -8.83 -20.76 -10.40
N THR A 112 -9.54 -21.89 -10.29
CA THR A 112 -9.81 -22.59 -9.01
C THR A 112 -8.54 -23.14 -8.38
N ASP A 113 -7.61 -23.60 -9.21
CA ASP A 113 -6.41 -24.32 -8.77
C ASP A 113 -5.17 -23.42 -8.75
N VAL A 114 -5.35 -22.13 -9.03
CA VAL A 114 -4.28 -21.13 -8.96
C VAL A 114 -3.97 -20.84 -7.50
N SER A 115 -2.70 -21.00 -7.12
CA SER A 115 -2.20 -20.59 -5.81
C SER A 115 -0.90 -19.81 -5.96
N CYS A 116 -0.87 -18.65 -5.34
CA CYS A 116 0.27 -17.73 -5.31
C CYS A 116 0.52 -17.34 -3.84
N PRO A 117 1.21 -18.18 -3.05
CA PRO A 117 1.31 -18.01 -1.59
C PRO A 117 1.79 -16.63 -1.15
N VAL A 118 2.75 -16.03 -1.86
CA VAL A 118 3.26 -14.68 -1.58
C VAL A 118 2.20 -13.60 -1.81
N CYS A 119 1.35 -13.77 -2.83
CA CYS A 119 0.24 -12.85 -3.09
C CYS A 119 -0.85 -12.99 -2.03
N GLU A 120 -1.14 -14.22 -1.61
CA GLU A 120 -2.09 -14.52 -0.54
C GLU A 120 -1.62 -13.91 0.79
N GLU A 121 -0.36 -14.09 1.17
CA GLU A 121 0.25 -13.48 2.35
C GLU A 121 0.19 -11.95 2.30
N ALA A 122 0.48 -11.34 1.15
CA ALA A 122 0.35 -9.90 0.97
C ALA A 122 -1.10 -9.42 1.14
N CYS A 123 -2.07 -10.13 0.55
CA CYS A 123 -3.48 -9.77 0.63
C CYS A 123 -4.10 -10.00 2.01
N HIS A 124 -3.68 -11.03 2.75
CA HIS A 124 -4.36 -11.46 3.98
C HIS A 124 -3.64 -11.01 5.24
N GLU A 125 -2.32 -10.96 5.24
CA GLU A 125 -1.54 -10.84 6.48
C GLU A 125 -0.68 -9.58 6.55
N ARG A 126 0.05 -9.26 5.47
CA ARG A 126 1.20 -8.32 5.58
C ARG A 126 1.08 -7.03 4.79
N GLY A 127 0.36 -7.03 3.68
CA GLY A 127 0.33 -5.88 2.78
C GLY A 127 -0.48 -4.73 3.36
N MET A 128 0.13 -3.55 3.43
CA MET A 128 -0.52 -2.30 3.77
C MET A 128 -0.05 -1.18 2.84
N TRP A 129 -0.81 -0.09 2.73
CA TRP A 129 -0.37 1.08 1.99
C TRP A 129 -0.92 2.40 2.54
N ILE A 130 -0.22 3.47 2.19
CA ILE A 130 -0.68 4.86 2.35
C ILE A 130 -0.92 5.44 0.96
N SER A 131 -1.99 6.21 0.78
CA SER A 131 -2.37 6.77 -0.53
C SER A 131 -1.57 8.02 -0.91
N GLN A 132 -1.40 8.24 -2.21
CA GLN A 132 -0.58 9.32 -2.79
C GLN A 132 -0.81 10.73 -2.27
N ASN A 133 -2.03 11.05 -1.82
CA ASN A 133 -2.39 12.39 -1.37
C ASN A 133 -1.67 12.79 -0.08
N VAL A 134 -1.29 11.82 0.76
CA VAL A 134 -0.53 12.05 1.99
C VAL A 134 0.86 12.59 1.68
N PHE A 135 1.46 12.12 0.58
CA PHE A 135 2.80 12.50 0.15
C PHE A 135 2.87 13.89 -0.51
N LEU A 136 1.74 14.59 -0.63
CA LEU A 136 1.71 16.02 -1.01
C LEU A 136 1.89 16.96 0.20
N GLY A 137 1.92 16.41 1.43
CA GLY A 137 2.22 17.15 2.65
C GLY A 137 3.69 17.56 2.77
N GLU A 138 4.03 18.12 3.91
CA GLU A 138 5.40 18.54 4.25
C GLU A 138 6.22 17.37 4.81
N ARG A 139 7.55 17.50 4.87
CA ARG A 139 8.41 16.43 5.43
C ARG A 139 8.03 16.04 6.86
N LYS A 140 7.57 17.02 7.65
CA LYS A 140 7.06 16.79 9.01
C LYS A 140 5.88 15.81 9.04
N ASP A 141 5.05 15.78 8.01
CA ASP A 141 3.93 14.83 7.94
C ASP A 141 4.45 13.39 7.82
N MET A 142 5.58 13.16 7.14
CA MET A 142 6.23 11.83 7.05
C MET A 142 6.82 11.41 8.40
N GLU A 143 7.41 12.36 9.14
CA GLU A 143 7.92 12.14 10.49
C GLU A 143 6.80 11.76 11.45
N MET A 144 5.64 12.44 11.37
CA MET A 144 4.47 12.13 12.17
C MET A 144 3.93 10.72 11.88
N ILE A 145 3.97 10.25 10.63
CA ILE A 145 3.59 8.88 10.27
C ILE A 145 4.53 7.86 10.94
N ALA A 146 5.84 8.06 10.83
CA ALA A 146 6.82 7.18 11.46
C ALA A 146 6.67 7.19 12.98
N GLU A 147 6.45 8.36 13.58
CA GLU A 147 6.26 8.50 15.03
C GLU A 147 4.98 7.83 15.52
N ALA A 148 3.87 7.93 14.79
CA ALA A 148 2.64 7.20 15.10
C ALA A 148 2.88 5.68 15.16
N ILE A 149 3.62 5.13 14.20
CA ILE A 149 3.99 3.70 14.20
C ILE A 149 4.88 3.37 15.40
N ARG A 150 5.89 4.18 15.72
CA ARG A 150 6.77 3.97 16.88
C ARG A 150 5.98 3.99 18.19
N LYS A 151 5.07 4.96 18.34
CA LYS A 151 4.18 5.09 19.50
C LYS A 151 3.28 3.86 19.65
N ILE A 152 2.66 3.40 18.57
CA ILE A 152 1.85 2.17 18.59
C ILE A 152 2.70 0.98 19.04
N LYS A 153 3.91 0.83 18.48
CA LYS A 153 4.82 -0.25 18.87
C LYS A 153 5.19 -0.18 20.35
N ALA A 154 5.54 1.00 20.86
CA ALA A 154 5.90 1.21 22.26
C ALA A 154 4.75 0.90 23.23
N ASN A 155 3.50 1.17 22.83
CA ASN A 155 2.32 0.89 23.67
C ASN A 155 1.90 -0.59 23.65
N LEU A 156 2.40 -1.39 22.71
CA LEU A 156 2.10 -2.82 22.60
C LEU A 156 3.15 -3.72 23.26
N GLN A 157 4.28 -3.15 23.69
CA GLN A 157 5.36 -3.81 24.44
C GLN A 157 5.13 -3.69 25.95
#